data_AF-A0A7E4ZUC9-F1
#
_entry.id   AF-A0A7E4ZUC9-F1
#
_cell.length_a   1.000
_cell.length_b   1.000
_cell.length_c   1.000
_cell.angle_alpha   90.00
_cell.angle_beta   90.00
_cell.angle_gamma   90.00
#
_symmetry.space_group_name_H-M   'P 1'
#
loop_
_entity.id
_entity.type
_entity.pdbx_description
1 polymer ?
#
loop_
_entity_poly.entity_id
_entity_poly.type
_entity_poly.pdbx_seq_one_letter_code
_entity_poly.pdbx_strand_id
1 'polypeptide(L)'
;MNARSLHYVFRTTNRQKAYDFYVKKLGMKILRHEEFGEGCKASCNGPFDGKWSKTMIGYGPEDDNFVFELTYNYGLKKVTQGNDFGVEPLPKNPVNKVVLHVSDLEKSIEFWGNILGLAVNVTKKGERAVIGFGTGQTALELVSIHEAVKRENASGRIAFSVAQRELKPLEAKVKEFDEKRILTPYTDLDTPGKETVSVVILADPDGHEICFVGDENFRKLSQPDPQADELLQKAIKDDWSDEWEASNNK
;
A
#
# COMPACT_ATOMS: atom_id res chain seq x y z
N MET A 1 15.24 -14.04 -1.76
CA MET A 1 13.84 -14.47 -1.99
C MET A 1 13.25 -13.72 -3.17
N ASN A 2 12.31 -14.31 -3.90
CA ASN A 2 11.56 -13.59 -4.94
C ASN A 2 10.40 -12.85 -4.29
N ALA A 3 10.16 -11.62 -4.72
CA ALA A 3 8.98 -10.84 -4.32
C ALA A 3 8.14 -10.48 -5.54
N ARG A 4 6.84 -10.31 -5.32
CA ARG A 4 5.91 -9.78 -6.31
C ARG A 4 5.28 -8.49 -5.82
N SER A 5 5.45 -7.41 -6.57
CA SER A 5 4.83 -6.12 -6.24
C SER A 5 3.31 -6.22 -6.39
N LEU A 6 2.59 -5.78 -5.35
CA LEU A 6 1.13 -5.98 -5.25
C LEU A 6 0.36 -4.69 -5.45
N HIS A 7 0.58 -3.74 -4.56
CA HIS A 7 -0.18 -2.50 -4.56
C HIS A 7 0.53 -1.39 -3.79
N TYR A 8 0.04 -0.17 -4.01
CA TYR A 8 0.32 0.97 -3.16
C TYR A 8 -0.98 1.42 -2.47
N VAL A 9 -0.89 1.69 -1.16
CA VAL A 9 -2.01 2.17 -0.36
C VAL A 9 -2.08 3.68 -0.44
N PHE A 10 -3.23 4.22 -0.85
CA PHE A 10 -3.56 5.63 -0.77
C PHE A 10 -4.68 5.86 0.23
N ARG A 11 -4.56 6.93 1.03
CA ARG A 11 -5.67 7.40 1.87
C ARG A 11 -6.56 8.33 1.06
N THR A 12 -7.87 8.09 1.12
CA THR A 12 -8.88 8.98 0.54
C THR A 12 -9.80 9.48 1.63
N THR A 13 -10.21 10.74 1.54
CA THR A 13 -11.23 11.35 2.40
C THR A 13 -12.56 11.56 1.68
N ASN A 14 -12.64 11.18 0.39
CA ASN A 14 -13.86 11.29 -0.39
C ASN A 14 -13.94 10.16 -1.43
N ARG A 15 -14.76 9.16 -1.14
CA ARG A 15 -14.92 7.97 -1.98
C ARG A 15 -15.53 8.28 -3.35
N GLN A 16 -16.48 9.21 -3.44
CA GLN A 16 -17.07 9.60 -4.72
C GLN A 16 -16.05 10.26 -5.66
N LYS A 17 -15.24 11.20 -5.14
CA LYS A 17 -14.18 11.85 -5.93
C LYS A 17 -13.11 10.83 -6.36
N ALA A 18 -12.75 9.88 -5.48
CA ALA A 18 -11.84 8.81 -5.83
C ALA A 18 -12.42 7.93 -6.94
N TYR A 19 -13.69 7.54 -6.85
CA TYR A 19 -14.39 6.79 -7.90
C TYR A 19 -14.38 7.54 -9.24
N ASP A 20 -14.76 8.81 -9.23
CA ASP A 20 -14.77 9.64 -10.44
C ASP A 20 -13.39 9.77 -11.07
N PHE A 21 -12.33 9.84 -10.25
CA PHE A 21 -10.97 9.92 -10.75
C PHE A 21 -10.48 8.57 -11.30
N TYR A 22 -10.42 7.54 -10.48
CA TYR A 22 -9.78 6.28 -10.88
C TYR A 22 -10.63 5.48 -11.86
N VAL A 23 -11.95 5.41 -11.66
CA VAL A 23 -12.84 4.66 -12.55
C VAL A 23 -13.18 5.48 -13.78
N LYS A 24 -13.78 6.67 -13.63
CA LYS A 24 -14.30 7.42 -14.79
C LYS A 24 -13.22 8.10 -15.63
N LYS A 25 -12.14 8.61 -15.01
CA LYS A 25 -11.06 9.30 -15.76
C LYS A 25 -9.92 8.38 -16.15
N LEU A 26 -9.46 7.52 -15.24
CA LEU A 26 -8.31 6.62 -15.51
C LEU A 26 -8.72 5.28 -16.13
N GLY A 27 -9.99 4.90 -16.05
CA GLY A 27 -10.50 3.66 -16.65
C GLY A 27 -10.16 2.39 -15.85
N MET A 28 -9.85 2.53 -14.56
CA MET A 28 -9.65 1.40 -13.66
C MET A 28 -10.98 0.74 -13.26
N LYS A 29 -10.90 -0.48 -12.75
CA LYS A 29 -12.04 -1.24 -12.23
C LYS A 29 -11.90 -1.47 -10.74
N ILE A 30 -13.03 -1.40 -10.02
CA ILE A 30 -13.10 -1.87 -8.65
C ILE A 30 -12.95 -3.39 -8.68
N LEU A 31 -11.98 -3.92 -7.93
CA LEU A 31 -11.66 -5.35 -7.89
C LEU A 31 -12.30 -6.02 -6.68
N ARG A 32 -12.25 -5.38 -5.53
CA ARG A 32 -12.91 -5.81 -4.29
C ARG A 32 -13.08 -4.63 -3.35
N HIS A 33 -14.11 -4.67 -2.52
CA HIS A 33 -14.41 -3.66 -1.53
C HIS A 33 -14.75 -4.34 -0.20
N GLU A 34 -14.12 -3.90 0.88
CA GLU A 34 -14.33 -4.44 2.22
C GLU A 34 -14.61 -3.32 3.24
N GLU A 35 -15.55 -3.58 4.14
CA GLU A 35 -15.92 -2.69 5.24
C GLU A 35 -15.49 -3.32 6.57
N PHE A 36 -14.89 -2.52 7.45
CA PHE A 36 -14.36 -2.94 8.74
C PHE A 36 -14.95 -2.09 9.85
N GLY A 37 -15.50 -2.75 10.88
CA GLY A 37 -16.14 -2.08 12.03
C GLY A 37 -15.14 -1.50 13.04
N GLU A 38 -13.90 -1.97 13.04
CA GLU A 38 -12.86 -1.63 14.01
C GLU A 38 -11.52 -1.39 13.31
N GLY A 39 -10.62 -0.66 13.98
CA GLY A 39 -9.26 -0.43 13.52
C GLY A 39 -8.49 -1.73 13.24
N CYS A 40 -7.54 -1.67 12.30
CA CYS A 40 -6.79 -2.86 11.91
C CYS A 40 -5.64 -3.15 12.90
N LYS A 41 -5.48 -4.43 13.29
CA LYS A 41 -4.37 -4.88 14.17
C LYS A 41 -2.97 -4.53 13.65
N ALA A 42 -2.81 -4.42 12.33
CA ALA A 42 -1.57 -4.09 11.64
C ALA A 42 -1.51 -2.61 11.20
N SER A 43 -2.39 -1.77 11.76
CA SER A 43 -2.54 -0.35 11.43
C SER A 43 -2.65 -0.12 9.93
N CYS A 44 -3.29 -1.04 9.19
CA CYS A 44 -3.47 -0.92 7.74
C CYS A 44 -4.23 0.36 7.37
N ASN A 45 -5.12 0.81 8.25
CA ASN A 45 -5.87 2.05 8.07
C ASN A 45 -5.16 3.30 8.62
N GLY A 46 -3.98 3.14 9.24
CA GLY A 46 -3.26 4.18 9.98
C GLY A 46 -3.55 4.12 11.49
N PRO A 47 -3.23 5.17 12.25
CA PRO A 47 -3.43 5.23 13.70
C PRO A 47 -4.90 5.51 14.10
N PHE A 48 -5.87 5.04 13.32
CA PHE A 48 -7.28 5.36 13.51
C PHE A 48 -8.06 4.13 14.02
N ASP A 49 -8.80 4.29 15.11
CA ASP A 49 -9.48 3.18 15.78
C ASP A 49 -10.94 2.96 15.32
N GLY A 50 -11.43 3.79 14.40
CA GLY A 50 -12.81 3.79 13.95
C GLY A 50 -13.10 2.88 12.75
N LYS A 51 -14.37 2.92 12.32
CA LYS A 51 -14.84 2.26 11.10
C LYS A 51 -14.03 2.75 9.89
N TRP A 52 -13.68 1.83 9.00
CA TRP A 52 -12.96 2.14 7.77
C TRP A 52 -13.33 1.16 6.66
N SER A 53 -12.96 1.51 5.43
CA SER A 53 -13.11 0.63 4.28
C SER A 53 -11.84 0.56 3.46
N LYS A 54 -11.72 -0.55 2.75
CA LYS A 54 -10.65 -0.87 1.80
C LYS A 54 -11.27 -1.08 0.43
N THR A 55 -10.71 -0.45 -0.60
CA THR A 55 -11.14 -0.66 -1.98
C THR A 55 -9.93 -0.91 -2.84
N MET A 56 -9.86 -2.10 -3.45
CA MET A 56 -8.82 -2.43 -4.41
C MET A 56 -9.25 -2.02 -5.81
N ILE A 57 -8.39 -1.32 -6.53
CA ILE A 57 -8.71 -0.74 -7.82
C ILE A 57 -7.51 -0.80 -8.77
N GLY A 58 -7.73 -1.26 -10.00
CA GLY A 58 -6.65 -1.44 -10.95
C GLY A 58 -7.13 -1.76 -12.37
N TYR A 59 -6.19 -2.10 -13.25
CA TYR A 59 -6.49 -2.45 -14.65
C TYR A 59 -6.77 -3.95 -14.87
N GLY A 60 -6.56 -4.77 -13.85
CA GLY A 60 -6.80 -6.22 -13.89
C GLY A 60 -6.68 -6.86 -12.52
N PRO A 61 -6.87 -8.19 -12.42
CA PRO A 61 -6.79 -8.94 -11.16
C PRO A 61 -5.43 -8.80 -10.46
N GLU A 62 -5.47 -8.78 -9.12
CA GLU A 62 -4.31 -8.63 -8.23
C GLU A 62 -3.27 -9.76 -8.34
N ASP A 63 -3.61 -10.89 -8.95
CA ASP A 63 -2.69 -12.01 -9.19
C ASP A 63 -1.53 -11.61 -10.12
N ASP A 64 -1.83 -10.80 -11.14
CA ASP A 64 -0.91 -10.45 -12.22
C ASP A 64 -0.75 -8.94 -12.43
N ASN A 65 -1.44 -8.10 -11.65
CA ASN A 65 -1.42 -6.66 -11.81
C ASN A 65 -1.02 -5.96 -10.52
N PHE A 66 -0.23 -4.91 -10.66
CA PHE A 66 -0.08 -3.93 -9.61
C PHE A 66 -1.32 -3.03 -9.55
N VAL A 67 -1.89 -2.87 -8.36
CA VAL A 67 -3.14 -2.13 -8.16
C VAL A 67 -2.99 -1.05 -7.09
N PHE A 68 -4.04 -0.30 -6.83
CA PHE A 68 -4.08 0.63 -5.69
C PHE A 68 -5.06 0.12 -4.65
N GLU A 69 -4.67 0.25 -3.39
CA GLU A 69 -5.55 0.08 -2.24
C GLU A 69 -6.00 1.46 -1.78
N LEU A 70 -7.29 1.75 -1.83
CA LEU A 70 -7.85 2.99 -1.31
C LEU A 70 -8.42 2.74 0.09
N THR A 71 -7.81 3.39 1.07
CA THR A 71 -8.23 3.36 2.47
C THR A 71 -9.07 4.60 2.77
N TYR A 72 -10.30 4.38 3.22
CA TYR A 72 -11.20 5.44 3.69
C TYR A 72 -11.53 5.23 5.17
N ASN A 73 -11.16 6.18 6.02
CA ASN A 73 -11.54 6.19 7.42
C ASN A 73 -12.77 7.09 7.60
N TYR A 74 -13.84 6.56 8.18
CA TYR A 74 -15.07 7.33 8.39
C TYR A 74 -14.81 8.52 9.34
N GLY A 75 -15.34 9.70 8.98
CA GLY A 75 -15.13 10.95 9.73
C GLY A 75 -13.81 11.68 9.43
N LEU A 76 -12.82 11.04 8.78
CA LEU A 76 -11.56 11.71 8.45
C LEU A 76 -11.73 12.68 7.27
N LYS A 77 -11.77 13.99 7.54
CA LYS A 77 -11.99 15.01 6.49
C LYS A 77 -10.75 15.42 5.72
N LYS A 78 -9.58 15.37 6.38
CA LYS A 78 -8.33 15.89 5.81
C LYS A 78 -7.17 14.96 6.09
N VAL A 79 -6.38 14.75 5.04
CA VAL A 79 -5.01 14.26 5.13
C VAL A 79 -4.06 15.34 4.63
N THR A 80 -2.95 15.50 5.31
CA THR A 80 -1.82 16.37 4.97
C THR A 80 -0.83 15.54 4.17
N GLN A 81 -0.52 16.01 2.97
CA GLN A 81 0.48 15.39 2.12
C GLN A 81 1.88 15.82 2.55
N GLY A 82 2.79 14.84 2.60
CA GLY A 82 4.20 15.03 2.82
C GLY A 82 4.99 15.32 1.53
N ASN A 83 6.31 15.12 1.60
CA ASN A 83 7.20 15.11 0.43
C ASN A 83 7.74 13.69 0.15
N ASP A 84 7.08 12.64 0.67
CA ASP A 84 7.52 11.25 0.63
C ASP A 84 7.19 10.54 -0.69
N PHE A 85 6.03 10.83 -1.28
CA PHE A 85 5.58 10.21 -2.53
C PHE A 85 5.86 11.11 -3.75
N GLY A 86 6.55 10.56 -4.75
CA GLY A 86 6.86 11.25 -6.01
C GLY A 86 5.80 11.03 -7.09
N VAL A 87 5.63 12.03 -7.96
CA VAL A 87 4.76 11.92 -9.16
C VAL A 87 5.59 12.25 -10.40
N GLU A 88 5.67 11.28 -11.31
CA GLU A 88 6.38 11.44 -12.58
C GLU A 88 5.40 11.29 -13.75
N PRO A 89 5.53 12.09 -14.82
CA PRO A 89 4.77 11.89 -16.05
C PRO A 89 5.20 10.57 -16.70
N LEU A 90 4.29 9.59 -16.70
CA LEU A 90 4.53 8.28 -17.29
C LEU A 90 3.77 8.11 -18.61
N PRO A 91 4.34 7.42 -19.62
CA PRO A 91 3.56 6.94 -20.75
C PRO A 91 2.42 6.05 -20.23
N LYS A 92 1.23 6.22 -20.83
CA LYS A 92 -0.05 5.62 -20.41
C LYS A 92 0.04 4.14 -20.03
N ASN A 93 -0.83 3.76 -19.09
CA ASN A 93 -1.32 2.43 -18.68
C ASN A 93 -0.64 1.19 -19.30
N PRO A 94 -0.25 0.18 -18.49
CA PRO A 94 -0.54 0.02 -17.06
C PRO A 94 0.45 0.74 -16.13
N VAL A 95 0.17 0.71 -14.81
CA VAL A 95 1.07 1.23 -13.76
C VAL A 95 2.41 0.50 -13.87
N ASN A 96 3.53 1.24 -14.02
CA ASN A 96 4.84 0.64 -14.27
C ASN A 96 5.86 0.88 -13.13
N LYS A 97 5.67 1.93 -12.32
CA LYS A 97 6.52 2.22 -11.18
C LYS A 97 5.78 3.00 -10.09
N VAL A 98 6.24 2.83 -8.86
CA VAL A 98 5.96 3.70 -7.71
C VAL A 98 7.20 4.54 -7.45
N VAL A 99 7.04 5.84 -7.20
CA VAL A 99 8.16 6.75 -6.92
C VAL A 99 8.12 7.15 -5.45
N LEU A 100 9.19 6.84 -4.71
CA LEU A 100 9.38 7.29 -3.34
C LEU A 100 10.59 8.21 -3.26
N HIS A 101 10.44 9.32 -2.55
CA HIS A 101 11.55 10.20 -2.24
C HIS A 101 12.34 9.65 -1.06
N VAL A 102 13.66 9.75 -1.13
CA VAL A 102 14.58 9.29 -0.08
C VAL A 102 15.55 10.39 0.30
N SER A 103 15.97 10.43 1.57
CA SER A 103 16.96 11.40 2.03
C SER A 103 18.38 11.01 1.61
N ASP A 104 18.66 9.70 1.55
CA ASP A 104 19.97 9.14 1.24
C ASP A 104 19.81 7.94 0.29
N LEU A 105 20.21 8.12 -0.97
CA LEU A 105 20.00 7.12 -2.01
C LEU A 105 20.80 5.85 -1.76
N GLU A 106 22.03 5.95 -1.25
CA GLU A 106 22.91 4.79 -1.07
C GLU A 106 22.41 3.92 0.08
N LYS A 107 21.99 4.53 1.19
CA LYS A 107 21.35 3.78 2.29
C LYS A 107 20.08 3.08 1.84
N SER A 108 19.31 3.74 0.99
CA SER A 108 18.07 3.17 0.46
C SER A 108 18.35 2.01 -0.50
N ILE A 109 19.35 2.15 -1.39
CA ILE A 109 19.80 1.06 -2.27
C ILE A 109 20.32 -0.13 -1.44
N GLU A 110 21.12 0.11 -0.40
CA GLU A 110 21.62 -0.95 0.48
C GLU A 110 20.46 -1.69 1.17
N PHE A 111 19.48 -0.94 1.69
CA PHE A 111 18.31 -1.52 2.33
C PHE A 111 17.51 -2.40 1.38
N TRP A 112 17.09 -1.84 0.25
CA TRP A 112 16.21 -2.51 -0.69
C TRP A 112 16.91 -3.60 -1.53
N GLY A 113 18.17 -3.37 -1.90
CA GLY A 113 18.96 -4.25 -2.76
C GLY A 113 19.61 -5.40 -2.00
N ASN A 114 20.04 -5.18 -0.76
CA ASN A 114 20.87 -6.13 -0.02
C ASN A 114 20.20 -6.58 1.28
N ILE A 115 19.82 -5.66 2.17
CA ILE A 115 19.32 -5.99 3.51
C ILE A 115 18.03 -6.79 3.46
N LEU A 116 17.08 -6.45 2.60
CA LEU A 116 15.85 -7.25 2.46
C LEU A 116 16.14 -8.64 1.87
N GLY A 117 17.28 -8.86 1.19
CA GLY A 117 17.63 -10.14 0.57
C GLY A 117 16.68 -10.55 -0.56
N LEU A 118 16.11 -9.56 -1.25
CA LEU A 118 15.26 -9.76 -2.41
C LEU A 118 16.10 -10.05 -3.65
N ALA A 119 15.60 -10.91 -4.53
CA ALA A 119 16.16 -11.06 -5.87
C ALA A 119 15.66 -9.89 -6.73
N VAL A 120 16.40 -8.78 -6.69
CA VAL A 120 16.05 -7.54 -7.41
C VAL A 120 17.17 -7.10 -8.35
N ASN A 121 16.80 -6.37 -9.39
CA ASN A 121 17.73 -5.64 -10.23
C ASN A 121 17.71 -4.17 -9.82
N VAL A 122 18.86 -3.61 -9.45
CA VAL A 122 18.99 -2.18 -9.11
C VAL A 122 19.74 -1.47 -10.23
N THR A 123 19.11 -0.44 -10.81
CA THR A 123 19.76 0.44 -11.79
C THR A 123 19.82 1.86 -11.23
N LYS A 124 21.02 2.39 -11.03
CA LYS A 124 21.23 3.75 -10.52
C LYS A 124 21.63 4.70 -11.66
N LYS A 125 21.04 5.89 -11.69
CA LYS A 125 21.41 7.00 -12.58
C LYS A 125 21.22 8.34 -11.88
N GLY A 126 22.31 9.03 -11.58
CA GLY A 126 22.28 10.30 -10.86
C GLY A 126 21.62 10.14 -9.48
N GLU A 127 20.61 10.95 -9.22
CA GLU A 127 19.84 10.98 -7.96
C GLU A 127 18.72 9.93 -7.91
N ARG A 128 18.71 8.98 -8.85
CA ARG A 128 17.63 8.01 -9.00
C ARG A 128 18.15 6.59 -8.98
N ALA A 129 17.38 5.70 -8.38
CA ALA A 129 17.58 4.26 -8.48
C ALA A 129 16.25 3.56 -8.76
N VAL A 130 16.25 2.63 -9.71
CA VAL A 130 15.09 1.80 -10.03
C VAL A 130 15.36 0.39 -9.56
N ILE A 131 14.46 -0.14 -8.73
CA ILE A 131 14.47 -1.50 -8.20
C ILE A 131 13.39 -2.29 -8.94
N GLY A 132 13.82 -3.27 -9.73
CA GLY A 132 12.94 -4.20 -10.45
C GLY A 132 12.83 -5.53 -9.72
N PHE A 133 11.59 -6.00 -9.54
CA PHE A 133 11.26 -7.25 -8.83
C PHE A 133 11.04 -8.46 -9.76
N GLY A 134 11.22 -8.27 -11.07
CA GLY A 134 11.02 -9.30 -12.09
C GLY A 134 10.42 -8.71 -13.37
N THR A 135 10.46 -9.48 -14.46
CA THR A 135 9.89 -9.07 -15.74
C THR A 135 8.38 -8.85 -15.61
N GLY A 136 7.89 -7.71 -16.11
CA GLY A 136 6.46 -7.37 -16.13
C GLY A 136 5.90 -6.82 -14.81
N GLN A 137 6.70 -6.79 -13.74
CA GLN A 137 6.26 -6.22 -12.46
C GLN A 137 6.47 -4.71 -12.39
N THR A 138 5.60 -4.04 -11.61
CA THR A 138 5.79 -2.64 -11.24
C THR A 138 7.06 -2.47 -10.42
N ALA A 139 7.92 -1.55 -10.85
CA ALA A 139 9.17 -1.23 -10.19
C ALA A 139 8.99 -0.24 -9.03
N LEU A 140 10.00 -0.13 -8.18
CA LEU A 140 10.14 0.95 -7.21
C LEU A 140 11.24 1.90 -7.69
N GLU A 141 10.93 3.16 -7.90
CA GLU A 141 11.91 4.21 -8.16
C GLU A 141 12.14 5.02 -6.88
N LEU A 142 13.39 5.05 -6.45
CA LEU A 142 13.87 5.88 -5.36
C LEU A 142 14.50 7.14 -5.95
N VAL A 143 14.08 8.31 -5.47
CA VAL A 143 14.62 9.60 -5.90
C VAL A 143 15.15 10.33 -4.69
N SER A 144 16.45 10.63 -4.68
CA SER A 144 17.02 11.42 -3.60
C SER A 144 16.57 12.87 -3.72
N ILE A 145 16.04 13.41 -2.62
CA ILE A 145 15.65 14.83 -2.52
C ILE A 145 16.64 15.66 -1.71
N HIS A 146 17.71 15.02 -1.18
CA HIS A 146 18.75 15.65 -0.37
C HIS A 146 18.25 16.41 0.86
N GLU A 147 17.04 16.07 1.32
CA GLU A 147 16.42 16.62 2.52
C GLU A 147 15.68 15.53 3.29
N ALA A 148 15.23 15.85 4.50
CA ALA A 148 14.46 14.93 5.31
C ALA A 148 13.12 14.61 4.65
N VAL A 149 12.77 13.32 4.61
CA VAL A 149 11.47 12.84 4.16
C VAL A 149 10.43 13.11 5.25
N LYS A 150 9.41 13.89 4.91
CA LYS A 150 8.22 14.18 5.70
C LYS A 150 7.09 13.33 5.14
N ARG A 151 6.69 12.31 5.90
CA ARG A 151 5.60 11.40 5.50
C ARG A 151 4.22 12.02 5.68
N GLU A 152 4.01 12.76 6.77
CA GLU A 152 2.71 13.25 7.19
C GLU A 152 1.64 12.12 7.24
N ASN A 153 0.37 12.47 7.45
CA ASN A 153 -0.69 11.48 7.62
C ASN A 153 -1.35 11.02 6.29
N ALA A 154 -0.94 11.55 5.13
CA ALA A 154 -1.33 11.00 3.82
C ALA A 154 -0.44 9.86 3.34
N SER A 155 0.75 9.68 3.95
CA SER A 155 1.75 8.69 3.52
C SER A 155 1.19 7.29 3.33
N GLY A 156 1.52 6.67 2.20
CA GLY A 156 1.04 5.34 1.87
C GLY A 156 1.88 4.22 2.46
N ARG A 157 1.61 3.02 1.94
CA ARG A 157 2.36 1.79 2.20
C ARG A 157 2.48 1.03 0.88
N ILE A 158 3.67 0.53 0.56
CA ILE A 158 3.86 -0.36 -0.59
C ILE A 158 3.79 -1.81 -0.12
N ALA A 159 3.17 -2.69 -0.90
CA ALA A 159 3.00 -4.09 -0.54
C ALA A 159 3.65 -5.03 -1.55
N PHE A 160 4.25 -6.09 -1.03
CA PHE A 160 4.87 -7.19 -1.76
C PHE A 160 4.38 -8.52 -1.22
N SER A 161 4.22 -9.50 -2.09
CA SER A 161 4.10 -10.90 -1.67
C SER A 161 5.44 -11.61 -1.79
N VAL A 162 5.68 -12.52 -0.86
CA VAL A 162 6.77 -13.50 -0.88
C VAL A 162 6.18 -14.85 -0.51
N ALA A 163 6.88 -15.97 -0.75
CA ALA A 163 6.41 -17.24 -0.23
C ALA A 163 6.25 -17.16 1.30
N GLN A 164 5.15 -17.67 1.84
CA GLN A 164 4.79 -17.56 3.27
C GLN A 164 5.95 -17.91 4.21
N ARG A 165 6.72 -18.95 3.85
CA ARG A 165 7.88 -19.43 4.62
C ARG A 165 9.01 -18.41 4.75
N GLU A 166 9.05 -17.39 3.90
CA GLU A 166 10.12 -16.37 3.85
C GLU A 166 9.83 -15.20 4.80
N LEU A 167 8.61 -15.05 5.31
CA LEU A 167 8.23 -13.92 6.18
C LEU A 167 9.03 -13.87 7.48
N LYS A 168 9.13 -14.99 8.22
CA LYS A 168 9.91 -15.05 9.47
C LYS A 168 11.42 -14.90 9.23
N PRO A 169 12.04 -15.53 8.21
CA PRO A 169 13.42 -15.24 7.83
C PRO A 169 13.66 -13.77 7.47
N LEU A 170 12.73 -13.12 6.77
CA LEU A 170 12.81 -11.70 6.46
C LEU A 170 12.77 -10.84 7.73
N GLU A 171 11.81 -11.10 8.64
CA GLU A 171 11.74 -10.40 9.92
C GLU A 171 13.04 -10.55 10.72
N ALA A 172 13.58 -11.77 10.82
CA ALA A 172 14.83 -12.03 11.54
C ALA A 172 16.01 -11.24 10.96
N LYS A 173 16.11 -11.18 9.63
CA LYS A 173 17.17 -10.42 8.94
C LYS A 173 17.06 -8.92 9.19
N VAL A 174 15.86 -8.36 9.10
CA VAL A 174 15.66 -6.92 9.36
C VAL A 174 15.86 -6.61 10.83
N LYS A 175 15.46 -7.51 11.73
CA LYS A 175 15.71 -7.39 13.17
C LYS A 175 17.20 -7.40 13.52
N GLU A 176 18.01 -8.21 12.84
CA GLU A 176 19.47 -8.20 12.99
C GLU A 176 20.09 -6.89 12.50
N PHE A 177 19.58 -6.34 11.41
CA PHE A 177 20.03 -5.06 10.86
C PHE A 177 19.64 -3.87 11.76
N ASP A 178 18.34 -3.73 12.06
CA ASP A 178 17.77 -2.69 12.91
C ASP A 178 16.34 -3.08 13.32
N GLU A 179 16.18 -3.60 14.54
CA GLU A 179 14.87 -4.01 15.09
C GLU A 179 13.82 -2.89 15.06
N LYS A 180 14.22 -1.62 15.10
CA LYS A 180 13.28 -0.48 15.04
C LYS A 180 12.58 -0.36 13.69
N ARG A 181 13.07 -1.07 12.66
CA ARG A 181 12.45 -1.14 11.34
C ARG A 181 11.33 -2.15 11.26
N ILE A 182 11.11 -2.98 12.29
CA ILE A 182 9.92 -3.83 12.40
C ILE A 182 8.78 -3.00 13.00
N LEU A 183 7.82 -2.60 12.16
CA LEU A 183 6.62 -1.88 12.61
C LEU A 183 5.53 -2.84 13.10
N THR A 184 5.42 -4.00 12.45
CA THR A 184 4.53 -5.09 12.88
C THR A 184 5.26 -6.40 12.65
N PRO A 185 5.60 -7.14 13.72
CA PRO A 185 6.15 -8.48 13.60
C PRO A 185 5.20 -9.42 12.83
N TYR A 186 5.68 -10.61 12.49
CA TYR A 186 4.87 -11.66 11.88
C TYR A 186 3.54 -11.80 12.62
N THR A 187 2.44 -11.54 11.92
CA THR A 187 1.09 -11.60 12.49
C THR A 187 0.08 -12.02 11.44
N ASP A 188 -1.02 -12.61 11.89
CA ASP A 188 -2.14 -13.00 11.03
C ASP A 188 -3.19 -11.89 11.00
N LEU A 189 -3.70 -11.61 9.81
CA LEU A 189 -4.73 -10.62 9.53
C LEU A 189 -5.95 -11.28 8.90
N ASP A 190 -7.08 -11.09 9.55
CA ASP A 190 -8.38 -11.58 9.08
C ASP A 190 -9.06 -10.51 8.24
N THR A 191 -9.73 -10.95 7.18
CA THR A 191 -10.68 -10.13 6.42
C THR A 191 -12.04 -10.86 6.45
N PRO A 192 -13.14 -10.21 6.86
CA PRO A 192 -14.43 -10.87 7.00
C PRO A 192 -14.82 -11.67 5.75
N GLY A 193 -15.07 -12.98 5.92
CA GLY A 193 -15.48 -13.87 4.84
C GLY A 193 -14.38 -14.22 3.82
N LYS A 194 -13.12 -13.88 4.08
CA LYS A 194 -11.98 -14.17 3.18
C LYS A 194 -10.86 -14.94 3.90
N GLU A 195 -9.88 -15.38 3.13
CA GLU A 195 -8.70 -16.10 3.63
C GLU A 195 -7.86 -15.22 4.57
N THR A 196 -7.42 -15.80 5.68
CA THR A 196 -6.49 -15.16 6.62
C THR A 196 -5.09 -15.14 6.00
N VAL A 197 -4.43 -13.99 6.06
CA VAL A 197 -3.07 -13.80 5.54
C VAL A 197 -2.10 -13.48 6.66
N SER A 198 -0.86 -13.92 6.55
CA SER A 198 0.20 -13.48 7.47
C SER A 198 1.02 -12.38 6.83
N VAL A 199 1.41 -11.39 7.64
CA VAL A 199 2.20 -10.25 7.20
C VAL A 199 3.36 -9.95 8.14
N VAL A 200 4.36 -9.26 7.60
CA VAL A 200 5.36 -8.49 8.36
C VAL A 200 5.35 -7.07 7.80
N ILE A 201 5.33 -6.06 8.67
CA ILE A 201 5.35 -4.65 8.24
C ILE A 201 6.65 -4.02 8.69
N LEU A 202 7.32 -3.40 7.73
CA LEU A 202 8.63 -2.81 7.88
C LEU A 202 8.58 -1.30 7.61
N ALA A 203 9.59 -0.60 8.11
CA ALA A 203 9.96 0.74 7.70
C ALA A 203 11.30 0.70 6.97
N ASP A 204 11.40 1.34 5.82
CA ASP A 204 12.70 1.57 5.16
C ASP A 204 13.51 2.67 5.90
N PRO A 205 14.73 3.02 5.46
CA PRO A 205 15.58 4.01 6.13
C PRO A 205 14.90 5.37 6.37
N ASP A 206 14.03 5.80 5.46
CA ASP A 206 13.27 7.05 5.51
C ASP A 206 11.87 6.89 6.14
N GLY A 207 11.55 5.69 6.62
CA GLY A 207 10.31 5.40 7.32
C GLY A 207 9.16 5.03 6.39
N HIS A 208 9.40 4.82 5.09
CA HIS A 208 8.38 4.33 4.16
C HIS A 208 7.90 2.96 4.61
N GLU A 209 6.59 2.77 4.68
CA GLU A 209 6.02 1.52 5.14
C GLU A 209 5.98 0.48 4.03
N ILE A 210 6.37 -0.74 4.39
CA ILE A 210 6.41 -1.89 3.48
C ILE A 210 5.63 -3.04 4.12
N CYS A 211 4.64 -3.56 3.41
CA CYS A 211 3.96 -4.79 3.79
C CYS A 211 4.55 -5.97 3.01
N PHE A 212 5.06 -6.98 3.70
CA PHE A 212 5.31 -8.29 3.12
C PHE A 212 4.21 -9.26 3.56
N VAL A 213 3.54 -9.88 2.60
CA VAL A 213 2.46 -10.86 2.83
C VAL A 213 2.82 -12.21 2.22
N GLY A 214 2.33 -13.30 2.79
CA GLY A 214 2.45 -14.63 2.19
C GLY A 214 1.63 -14.75 0.91
N ASP A 215 2.29 -15.07 -0.21
CA ASP A 215 1.69 -15.12 -1.55
C ASP A 215 0.54 -16.14 -1.61
N GLU A 216 0.73 -17.31 -1.01
CA GLU A 216 -0.20 -18.44 -1.12
C GLU A 216 -1.60 -18.11 -0.64
N ASN A 217 -1.72 -17.44 0.51
CA ASN A 217 -3.01 -17.02 1.05
C ASN A 217 -3.45 -15.67 0.49
N PHE A 218 -2.51 -14.78 0.15
CA PHE A 218 -2.86 -13.51 -0.49
C PHE A 218 -3.61 -13.74 -1.81
N ARG A 219 -3.18 -14.70 -2.64
CA ARG A 219 -3.89 -15.05 -3.89
C ARG A 219 -5.35 -15.40 -3.65
N LYS A 220 -5.66 -16.14 -2.59
CA LYS A 220 -7.04 -16.49 -2.26
C LYS A 220 -7.83 -15.30 -1.73
N LEU A 221 -7.20 -14.45 -0.92
CA LEU A 221 -7.79 -13.21 -0.40
C LEU A 221 -8.13 -12.21 -1.52
N SER A 222 -7.25 -12.11 -2.52
CA SER A 222 -7.25 -11.07 -3.55
C SER A 222 -8.08 -11.42 -4.79
N GLN A 223 -8.97 -12.41 -4.69
CA GLN A 223 -9.84 -12.77 -5.81
C GLN A 223 -10.82 -11.61 -6.10
N PRO A 224 -10.98 -11.20 -7.38
CA PRO A 224 -11.92 -10.16 -7.73
C PRO A 224 -13.36 -10.55 -7.33
N ASP A 225 -14.09 -9.59 -6.79
CA ASP A 225 -15.51 -9.71 -6.48
C ASP A 225 -16.35 -9.07 -7.60
N PRO A 226 -17.19 -9.84 -8.30
CA PRO A 226 -18.08 -9.32 -9.34
C PRO A 226 -19.03 -8.20 -8.86
N GLN A 227 -19.32 -8.13 -7.56
CA GLN A 227 -20.21 -7.12 -6.95
C GLN A 227 -19.45 -5.93 -6.36
N ALA A 228 -18.11 -5.88 -6.49
CA ALA A 228 -17.30 -4.88 -5.80
C ALA A 228 -17.68 -3.43 -6.11
N ASP A 229 -18.02 -3.13 -7.37
CA ASP A 229 -18.47 -1.79 -7.79
C ASP A 229 -19.78 -1.41 -7.11
N GLU A 230 -20.76 -2.32 -7.11
CA GLU A 230 -22.07 -2.11 -6.47
C GLU A 230 -21.94 -1.93 -4.96
N LEU A 231 -21.08 -2.73 -4.32
CA LEU A 231 -20.79 -2.63 -2.88
C LEU A 231 -20.20 -1.26 -2.53
N LEU A 232 -19.21 -0.77 -3.28
CA LEU A 232 -18.63 0.55 -3.07
C LEU A 232 -19.67 1.66 -3.30
N GLN A 233 -20.47 1.60 -4.37
CA GLN A 233 -21.51 2.59 -4.65
C GLN A 233 -22.54 2.66 -3.53
N LYS A 234 -22.96 1.48 -3.01
CA LYS A 234 -23.83 1.41 -1.84
C LYS A 234 -23.17 2.04 -0.62
N ALA A 235 -21.90 1.74 -0.36
CA ALA A 235 -21.17 2.26 0.78
C ALA A 235 -20.96 3.79 0.71
N ILE A 236 -20.81 4.35 -0.49
CA ILE A 236 -20.80 5.81 -0.74
C ILE A 236 -22.16 6.42 -0.39
N LYS A 237 -23.25 5.80 -0.85
CA LYS A 237 -24.62 6.31 -0.63
C LYS A 237 -25.03 6.27 0.85
N ASP A 238 -24.62 5.23 1.56
CA ASP A 238 -24.95 5.01 2.98
C ASP A 238 -23.96 5.71 3.93
N ASP A 239 -23.04 6.52 3.40
CA ASP A 239 -22.11 7.29 4.21
C ASP A 239 -22.79 8.54 4.77
N TRP A 240 -23.10 8.52 6.06
CA TRP A 240 -23.63 9.67 6.80
C TRP A 240 -22.59 10.31 7.74
N SER A 241 -21.29 10.09 7.50
CA SER A 241 -20.25 10.60 8.41
C SER A 241 -20.10 12.12 8.39
N ASP A 242 -20.51 12.80 7.31
CA ASP A 242 -20.60 14.26 7.28
C ASP A 242 -21.79 14.76 8.14
N GLU A 243 -22.95 14.12 8.02
CA GLU A 243 -24.18 14.50 8.71
C GLU A 243 -24.14 14.17 10.21
N TRP A 244 -23.63 13.01 10.58
CA TRP A 244 -23.51 12.57 11.97
C TRP A 244 -22.65 13.54 12.80
N GLU A 245 -21.48 13.94 12.29
CA GLU A 245 -20.61 14.90 12.98
C GLU A 245 -21.26 16.29 13.07
N ALA A 246 -21.92 16.76 12.00
CA ALA A 246 -22.62 18.04 12.01
C ALA A 246 -23.78 18.08 13.04
N SER A 247 -24.36 16.92 13.36
CA SER A 247 -25.40 16.78 14.38
C SER A 247 -24.86 16.67 15.81
N ASN A 248 -23.63 16.18 16.00
CA ASN A 248 -23.02 15.95 17.32
C ASN A 248 -22.02 17.04 17.75
N ASN A 249 -21.64 17.95 16.85
CA ASN A 249 -20.83 19.14 17.15
C ASN A 249 -21.68 20.41 17.38
N LYS A 250 -22.98 20.25 17.67
CA LYS A 250 -23.91 21.31 18.11
C LYS A 250 -24.24 21.13 19.59
#